data_AF-A0A316UMR6-F1
#
_entry.id   AF-A0A316UMR6-F1
#
_cell.length_a   1.000
_cell.length_b   1.000
_cell.length_c   1.000
_cell.angle_alpha   90.00
_cell.angle_beta   90.00
_cell.angle_gamma   90.00
#
_symmetry.space_group_name_H-M   'P 1'
#
loop_
_entity.id
_entity.type
_entity.pdbx_description
1 polymer ?
#
loop_
_entity_poly.entity_id
_entity_poly.type
_entity_poly.pdbx_seq_one_letter_code
_entity_poly.pdbx_strand_id
1 'polypeptide(L)'
;MLHRHWFSCILYAAFSVLHAAADHHTCEWQGPGTLSPEKYGYILFCRAPITILNTTHAEYVCPSVYWLRIMVADYGFLRPETLEVATPCGHKGFARGSQCDYHTWGVCDAPSDRTRDPSTFNCKFIGRKDDCEWPVTFPTSAYAPVSVDIWMKLRGGSLRWCGSLELVEPSEGDTVTVRGATRRSSAILSSTLTKRVACLSLFA
;
A
#
# COMPACT_ATOMS: atom_id res chain seq x y z
N MET A 1 -33.68 11.23 -67.32
CA MET A 1 -33.15 11.96 -66.15
C MET A 1 -33.63 11.27 -64.89
N LEU A 2 -32.94 10.21 -64.46
CA LEU A 2 -33.24 9.43 -63.26
C LEU A 2 -31.97 8.65 -62.89
N HIS A 3 -31.76 8.44 -61.59
CA HIS A 3 -30.73 7.62 -60.94
C HIS A 3 -29.34 8.24 -60.70
N ARG A 4 -29.21 8.90 -59.55
CA ARG A 4 -28.03 8.93 -58.68
C ARG A 4 -28.51 9.31 -57.28
N HIS A 5 -27.82 8.91 -56.21
CA HIS A 5 -28.09 9.25 -54.78
C HIS A 5 -28.81 8.24 -53.87
N TRP A 6 -28.81 6.92 -54.13
CA TRP A 6 -29.43 5.93 -53.22
C TRP A 6 -28.50 4.82 -52.68
N PHE A 7 -27.17 4.93 -52.85
CA PHE A 7 -26.22 3.88 -52.42
C PHE A 7 -25.13 4.38 -51.46
N SER A 8 -25.40 5.39 -50.63
CA SER A 8 -24.39 5.97 -49.72
C SER A 8 -24.89 6.14 -48.27
N CYS A 9 -25.83 5.31 -47.81
CA CYS A 9 -26.28 5.33 -46.41
C CYS A 9 -26.19 3.97 -45.69
N ILE A 10 -25.83 2.88 -46.36
CA ILE A 10 -25.88 1.52 -45.76
C ILE A 10 -24.51 1.06 -45.21
N LEU A 11 -23.43 1.80 -45.44
CA LEU A 11 -22.07 1.40 -45.03
C LEU A 11 -21.54 2.04 -43.72
N TYR A 12 -22.38 2.72 -42.94
CA TYR A 12 -21.96 3.38 -41.69
C TYR A 12 -22.62 2.83 -40.41
N ALA A 13 -23.48 1.82 -40.50
CA ALA A 13 -24.23 1.29 -39.35
C ALA A 13 -23.68 -0.04 -38.79
N ALA A 14 -22.44 -0.42 -39.09
CA ALA A 14 -21.84 -1.71 -38.68
C ALA A 14 -20.54 -1.56 -37.87
N PHE A 15 -20.31 -0.41 -37.22
CA PHE A 15 -19.04 -0.11 -36.51
C PHE A 15 -19.24 0.49 -35.12
N SER A 16 -20.28 0.10 -34.36
CA SER A 16 -20.58 0.76 -33.08
C SER A 16 -20.81 -0.18 -31.90
N VAL A 17 -20.25 -1.38 -31.93
CA VAL A 17 -20.35 -2.32 -30.80
C VAL A 17 -19.01 -2.99 -30.52
N LEU A 18 -17.91 -2.24 -30.61
CA LEU A 18 -16.73 -2.58 -29.83
C LEU A 18 -17.05 -2.16 -28.40
N HIS A 19 -17.65 -3.09 -27.64
CA HIS A 19 -17.72 -2.95 -26.20
C HIS A 19 -16.30 -2.76 -25.72
N ALA A 20 -15.99 -1.55 -25.25
CA ALA A 20 -14.92 -1.38 -24.30
C ALA A 20 -15.37 -2.14 -23.05
N ALA A 21 -15.17 -3.46 -23.07
CA ALA A 21 -15.05 -4.24 -21.87
C ALA A 21 -13.79 -3.70 -21.20
N ALA A 22 -13.94 -2.59 -20.48
CA ALA A 22 -13.03 -2.32 -19.41
C ALA A 22 -13.11 -3.56 -18.52
N ASP A 23 -11.98 -4.25 -18.38
CA ASP A 23 -11.83 -5.39 -17.48
C ASP A 23 -12.04 -4.85 -16.06
N HIS A 24 -13.30 -4.66 -15.69
CA HIS A 24 -13.72 -4.29 -14.36
C HIS A 24 -13.61 -5.54 -13.51
N HIS A 25 -12.43 -5.74 -12.93
CA HIS A 25 -12.24 -6.79 -11.95
C HIS A 25 -13.16 -6.51 -10.76
N THR A 26 -14.15 -7.38 -10.55
CA THR A 26 -15.01 -7.32 -9.36
C THR A 26 -14.15 -7.62 -8.15
N CYS A 27 -14.09 -6.69 -7.20
CA CYS A 27 -13.26 -6.87 -6.03
C CYS A 27 -13.84 -7.93 -5.11
N GLU A 28 -13.15 -9.06 -5.04
CA GLU A 28 -13.55 -10.17 -4.18
C GLU A 28 -13.22 -9.88 -2.70
N TRP A 29 -12.44 -8.82 -2.44
CA TRP A 29 -12.02 -8.37 -1.09
C TRP A 29 -11.52 -9.52 -0.19
N GLN A 30 -10.80 -10.47 -0.79
CA GLN A 30 -10.39 -11.71 -0.14
C GLN A 30 -9.20 -11.49 0.80
N GLY A 31 -9.43 -11.70 2.09
CA GLY A 31 -8.47 -11.41 3.13
C GLY A 31 -8.24 -12.54 4.12
N PRO A 32 -7.09 -12.52 4.83
CA PRO A 32 -6.77 -13.48 5.89
C PRO A 32 -7.56 -13.29 7.20
N GLY A 33 -8.35 -12.23 7.34
CA GLY A 33 -9.19 -11.96 8.50
C GLY A 33 -9.27 -10.47 8.85
N THR A 34 -9.71 -10.16 10.07
CA THR A 34 -9.99 -8.79 10.55
C THR A 34 -8.89 -8.19 11.43
N LEU A 35 -7.86 -8.96 11.79
CA LEU A 35 -6.75 -8.44 12.59
C LEU A 35 -5.88 -7.47 11.76
N SER A 36 -4.98 -6.75 12.43
CA SER A 36 -3.96 -5.92 11.76
C SER A 36 -3.24 -6.73 10.67
N PRO A 37 -3.05 -6.18 9.45
CA PRO A 37 -2.35 -6.86 8.36
C PRO A 37 -0.95 -7.35 8.73
N GLU A 38 -0.28 -6.68 9.67
CA GLU A 38 1.02 -7.09 10.21
C GLU A 38 0.97 -8.51 10.79
N LYS A 39 -0.14 -8.90 11.45
CA LYS A 39 -0.36 -10.26 11.99
C LYS A 39 -0.35 -11.34 10.91
N TYR A 40 -0.62 -10.95 9.67
CA TYR A 40 -0.65 -11.83 8.51
C TYR A 40 0.59 -11.71 7.63
N GLY A 41 1.65 -11.02 8.10
CA GLY A 41 2.92 -10.87 7.39
C GLY A 41 2.90 -9.81 6.28
N TYR A 42 1.94 -8.88 6.33
CA TYR A 42 2.00 -7.69 5.49
C TYR A 42 2.96 -6.65 6.07
N ILE A 43 3.55 -5.85 5.20
CA ILE A 43 4.41 -4.72 5.54
C ILE A 43 3.66 -3.44 5.16
N LEU A 44 3.67 -2.44 6.04
CA LEU A 44 3.06 -1.15 5.77
C LEU A 44 3.80 -0.48 4.61
N PHE A 45 3.08 -0.19 3.52
CA PHE A 45 3.58 0.56 2.39
C PHE A 45 3.54 2.07 2.70
N CYS A 46 2.38 2.59 3.08
CA CYS A 46 2.22 3.98 3.49
C CYS A 46 0.94 4.18 4.31
N ARG A 47 0.89 5.29 5.05
CA ARG A 47 -0.34 5.85 5.63
C ARG A 47 -0.69 7.11 4.86
N ALA A 48 -1.79 7.08 4.12
CA ALA A 48 -2.22 8.19 3.28
C ALA A 48 -3.33 8.99 4.00
N PRO A 49 -3.04 10.20 4.52
CA PRO A 49 -4.06 11.06 5.09
C PRO A 49 -5.02 11.58 4.00
N ILE A 50 -6.26 11.86 4.39
CA ILE A 50 -7.24 12.49 3.51
C ILE A 50 -6.85 13.94 3.21
N THR A 51 -6.98 14.36 1.96
CA THR A 51 -6.97 15.76 1.51
C THR A 51 -8.34 16.08 0.95
N ILE A 52 -9.13 16.84 1.70
CA ILE A 52 -10.48 17.23 1.27
C ILE A 52 -10.35 18.32 0.21
N LEU A 53 -10.86 18.05 -1.00
CA LEU A 53 -10.88 19.04 -2.08
C LEU A 53 -12.16 19.88 -2.04
N ASN A 54 -13.29 19.24 -1.74
CA ASN A 54 -14.61 19.85 -1.55
C ASN A 54 -15.54 18.87 -0.80
N THR A 55 -16.83 19.17 -0.69
CA THR A 55 -17.82 18.35 0.03
C THR A 55 -18.09 16.98 -0.61
N THR A 56 -17.80 16.83 -1.90
CA THR A 56 -18.06 15.61 -2.68
C THR A 56 -16.79 14.88 -3.10
N HIS A 57 -15.60 15.47 -2.92
CA HIS A 57 -14.33 14.91 -3.36
C HIS A 57 -13.22 15.03 -2.33
N ALA A 58 -12.42 13.97 -2.22
CA ALA A 58 -11.21 13.96 -1.44
C ALA A 58 -10.18 12.99 -2.05
N GLU A 59 -8.92 13.15 -1.66
CA GLU A 59 -7.81 12.33 -2.18
C GLU A 59 -6.98 11.77 -1.03
N TYR A 60 -6.41 10.58 -1.23
CA TYR A 60 -5.52 9.92 -0.28
C TYR A 60 -4.15 9.75 -0.94
N VAL A 61 -3.18 10.52 -0.46
CA VAL A 61 -1.84 10.57 -1.03
C VAL A 61 -0.82 10.10 0.00
N CYS A 62 0.00 9.10 -0.36
CA CYS A 62 1.11 8.68 0.50
C CYS A 62 2.10 9.84 0.69
N PRO A 63 2.57 10.09 1.94
CA PRO A 63 3.69 10.98 2.19
C PRO A 63 4.94 10.50 1.41
N SER A 64 5.55 11.40 0.65
CA SER A 64 6.73 11.11 -0.16
C SER A 64 7.76 12.22 -0.02
N VAL A 65 9.03 11.84 0.12
CA VAL A 65 10.15 12.79 0.29
C VAL A 65 10.61 13.40 -1.04
N TYR A 66 10.18 12.87 -2.19
CA TYR A 66 10.74 13.23 -3.50
C TYR A 66 9.79 14.00 -4.43
N TRP A 67 8.84 14.78 -3.89
CA TRP A 67 7.80 15.49 -4.67
C TRP A 67 6.91 14.58 -5.54
N LEU A 68 7.08 13.26 -5.45
CA LEU A 68 6.26 12.29 -6.16
C LEU A 68 4.94 12.14 -5.43
N ARG A 69 3.87 12.57 -6.08
CA ARG A 69 2.50 12.39 -5.61
C ARG A 69 2.05 10.96 -5.89
N ILE A 70 1.96 10.14 -4.83
CA ILE A 70 1.50 8.75 -4.91
C ILE A 70 0.07 8.70 -4.36
N MET A 71 -0.90 8.87 -5.24
CA MET A 71 -2.32 8.75 -4.90
C MET A 71 -2.71 7.28 -4.84
N VAL A 72 -3.21 6.82 -3.69
CA VAL A 72 -3.55 5.41 -3.44
C VAL A 72 -5.05 5.17 -3.36
N ALA A 73 -5.81 6.21 -3.09
CA ALA A 73 -7.26 6.19 -3.12
C ALA A 73 -7.79 7.60 -3.39
N ASP A 74 -9.03 7.67 -3.85
CA ASP A 74 -9.78 8.90 -4.03
C ASP A 74 -11.24 8.67 -3.64
N TYR A 75 -11.95 9.74 -3.34
CA TYR A 75 -13.34 9.68 -2.93
C TYR A 75 -14.17 10.54 -3.87
N GLY A 76 -15.26 9.97 -4.40
CA GLY A 76 -16.26 10.69 -5.18
C GLY A 76 -15.95 10.92 -6.67
N PHE A 77 -14.79 10.49 -7.18
CA PHE A 77 -14.40 10.76 -8.57
C PHE A 77 -15.02 9.81 -9.60
N LEU A 78 -14.98 8.49 -9.34
CA LEU A 78 -15.58 7.50 -10.26
C LEU A 78 -17.09 7.35 -10.01
N ARG A 79 -17.47 7.31 -8.73
CA ARG A 79 -18.87 7.29 -8.29
C ARG A 79 -19.07 8.21 -7.09
N PRO A 80 -20.19 8.96 -7.02
CA PRO A 80 -20.53 9.75 -5.84
C PRO A 80 -20.48 8.90 -4.57
N GLU A 81 -20.06 9.52 -3.46
CA GLU A 81 -20.13 8.92 -2.13
C GLU A 81 -19.32 7.62 -1.96
N THR A 82 -18.43 7.31 -2.90
CA THR A 82 -17.66 6.06 -2.91
C THR A 82 -16.18 6.35 -2.75
N LEU A 83 -15.50 5.57 -1.90
CA LEU A 83 -14.05 5.54 -1.80
C LEU A 83 -13.51 4.52 -2.81
N GLU A 84 -12.69 4.98 -3.73
CA GLU A 84 -12.01 4.17 -4.74
C GLU A 84 -10.57 3.93 -4.33
N VAL A 85 -10.12 2.70 -4.36
CA VAL A 85 -8.72 2.34 -4.14
C VAL A 85 -8.06 2.11 -5.48
N ALA A 86 -7.10 2.97 -5.81
CA ALA A 86 -6.34 2.88 -7.05
C ALA A 86 -5.62 1.53 -7.13
N THR A 87 -5.58 0.95 -8.33
CA THR A 87 -4.85 -0.30 -8.53
C THR A 87 -3.37 -0.20 -8.13
N PRO A 88 -2.78 -1.20 -7.42
CA PRO A 88 -1.36 -1.14 -7.08
C PRO A 88 -0.45 -1.19 -8.31
N CYS A 89 -0.64 -2.19 -9.18
CA CYS A 89 0.22 -2.53 -10.31
C CYS A 89 -0.54 -2.70 -11.63
N GLY A 90 -1.79 -2.24 -11.70
CA GLY A 90 -2.50 -2.09 -12.97
C GLY A 90 -2.00 -0.90 -13.81
N HIS A 91 -2.74 -0.57 -14.87
CA HIS A 91 -2.40 0.57 -15.72
C HIS A 91 -2.44 1.87 -14.91
N LYS A 92 -1.31 2.59 -14.83
CA LYS A 92 -1.12 3.78 -13.98
C LYS A 92 -1.28 3.51 -12.48
N GLY A 93 -1.08 2.27 -12.02
CA GLY A 93 -1.17 1.95 -10.60
C GLY A 93 -0.19 2.74 -9.72
N PHE A 94 -0.35 2.71 -8.40
CA PHE A 94 0.47 3.53 -7.52
C PHE A 94 1.85 2.92 -7.17
N ALA A 95 2.00 1.59 -7.30
CA ALA A 95 3.24 0.87 -7.03
C ALA A 95 4.15 0.78 -8.28
N ARG A 96 5.47 0.67 -8.07
CA ARG A 96 6.50 0.70 -9.12
C ARG A 96 7.62 -0.31 -8.88
N GLY A 97 8.24 -0.76 -9.96
CA GLY A 97 9.42 -1.63 -9.92
C GLY A 97 9.17 -2.91 -9.11
N SER A 98 10.07 -3.21 -8.19
CA SER A 98 9.99 -4.40 -7.32
C SER A 98 8.81 -4.39 -6.34
N GLN A 99 8.12 -3.26 -6.16
CA GLN A 99 6.86 -3.23 -5.39
C GLN A 99 5.77 -4.05 -6.10
N CYS A 100 5.89 -4.29 -7.40
CA CYS A 100 4.94 -5.13 -8.13
C CYS A 100 5.18 -6.64 -8.05
N ASP A 101 6.23 -7.04 -7.32
CA ASP A 101 6.45 -8.43 -6.90
C ASP A 101 5.54 -8.82 -5.72
N TYR A 102 4.91 -7.83 -5.06
CA TYR A 102 3.90 -8.05 -4.03
C TYR A 102 2.56 -8.35 -4.70
N HIS A 103 2.02 -9.54 -4.42
CA HIS A 103 0.84 -10.06 -5.11
C HIS A 103 -0.47 -9.67 -4.44
N THR A 104 -0.45 -9.47 -3.12
CA THR A 104 -1.62 -9.10 -2.33
C THR A 104 -1.33 -7.84 -1.56
N TRP A 105 -2.32 -6.97 -1.53
CA TRP A 105 -2.30 -5.67 -0.90
C TRP A 105 -3.44 -5.58 0.11
N GLY A 106 -3.22 -4.85 1.19
CA GLY A 106 -4.23 -4.57 2.21
C GLY A 106 -4.52 -3.08 2.23
N VAL A 107 -5.78 -2.72 2.46
CA VAL A 107 -6.24 -1.35 2.64
C VAL A 107 -7.08 -1.30 3.89
N CYS A 108 -6.75 -0.40 4.81
CA CYS A 108 -7.52 -0.22 6.05
C CYS A 108 -8.02 1.22 6.13
N ASP A 109 -9.25 1.43 6.58
CA ASP A 109 -9.92 2.74 6.71
C ASP A 109 -9.50 3.56 7.94
N ALA A 110 -8.45 3.12 8.65
CA ALA A 110 -7.87 3.82 9.79
C ALA A 110 -6.46 3.25 10.07
N PRO A 111 -5.65 3.93 10.92
CA PRO A 111 -4.39 3.39 11.41
C PRO A 111 -4.54 1.98 11.98
N SER A 112 -3.87 1.01 11.37
CA SER A 112 -4.06 -0.42 11.66
C SER A 112 -2.78 -1.12 12.11
N ASP A 113 -1.90 -0.40 12.82
CA ASP A 113 -0.68 -0.98 13.40
C ASP A 113 -1.01 -2.03 14.48
N ARG A 114 -0.07 -2.92 14.78
CA ARG A 114 -0.29 -4.05 15.71
C ARG A 114 -0.74 -3.65 17.12
N THR A 115 -0.52 -2.40 17.54
CA THR A 115 -0.89 -1.91 18.88
C THR A 115 -2.33 -1.40 18.96
N ARG A 116 -2.99 -1.23 17.81
CA ARG A 116 -4.36 -0.72 17.72
C ARG A 116 -5.38 -1.82 17.98
N ASP A 117 -6.52 -1.41 18.53
CA ASP A 117 -7.68 -2.27 18.67
C ASP A 117 -8.26 -2.61 17.28
N PRO A 118 -8.37 -3.90 16.91
CA PRO A 118 -8.98 -4.32 15.65
C PRO A 118 -10.42 -3.84 15.43
N SER A 119 -11.13 -3.40 16.47
CA SER A 119 -12.47 -2.80 16.34
C SER A 119 -12.48 -1.38 15.76
N THR A 120 -11.31 -0.71 15.73
CA THR A 120 -11.18 0.69 15.30
C THR A 120 -10.81 0.87 13.84
N PHE A 121 -10.61 -0.22 13.10
CA PHE A 121 -10.28 -0.21 11.68
C PHE A 121 -10.93 -1.40 10.97
N ASN A 122 -11.24 -1.24 9.69
CA ASN A 122 -11.68 -2.29 8.79
C ASN A 122 -10.67 -2.43 7.67
N CYS A 123 -10.04 -3.61 7.60
CA CYS A 123 -9.12 -3.94 6.52
C CYS A 123 -9.80 -4.77 5.45
N LYS A 124 -9.51 -4.45 4.20
CA LYS A 124 -9.89 -5.20 3.01
C LYS A 124 -8.65 -5.48 2.18
N PHE A 125 -8.69 -6.51 1.36
CA PHE A 125 -7.50 -7.02 0.68
C PHE A 125 -7.77 -7.18 -0.81
N ILE A 126 -6.80 -6.77 -1.61
CA ILE A 126 -6.91 -6.69 -3.06
C ILE A 126 -5.70 -7.36 -3.72
N GLY A 127 -5.91 -7.91 -4.90
CA GLY A 127 -4.84 -8.33 -5.79
C GLY A 127 -4.06 -7.13 -6.33
N ARG A 128 -2.81 -7.36 -6.74
CA ARG A 128 -1.94 -6.30 -7.28
C ARG A 128 -2.49 -5.61 -8.56
N LYS A 129 -3.49 -6.18 -9.23
CA LYS A 129 -4.09 -5.62 -10.46
C LYS A 129 -5.56 -5.23 -10.29
N ASP A 130 -6.11 -5.42 -9.10
CA ASP A 130 -7.51 -5.10 -8.85
C ASP A 130 -7.63 -3.57 -8.71
N ASP A 131 -8.79 -3.04 -9.06
CA ASP A 131 -9.16 -1.63 -8.95
C ASP A 131 -10.51 -1.59 -8.25
N CYS A 132 -10.56 -1.05 -7.02
CA CYS A 132 -11.59 -1.46 -6.07
C CYS A 132 -12.36 -0.32 -5.42
N GLU A 133 -13.69 -0.41 -5.57
CA GLU A 133 -14.68 0.36 -4.84
C GLU A 133 -14.87 -0.17 -3.42
N TRP A 134 -14.64 0.68 -2.42
CA TRP A 134 -14.91 0.34 -1.02
C TRP A 134 -16.39 -0.08 -0.84
N PRO A 135 -16.67 -1.13 -0.05
CA PRO A 135 -18.00 -1.76 -0.03
C PRO A 135 -19.10 -0.93 0.64
N VAL A 136 -18.75 0.18 1.29
CA VAL A 136 -19.71 1.09 1.92
C VAL A 136 -19.55 2.48 1.35
N THR A 137 -20.67 3.21 1.25
CA THR A 137 -20.68 4.61 0.82
C THR A 137 -20.55 5.56 2.02
N PHE A 138 -20.05 6.75 1.77
CA PHE A 138 -19.94 7.84 2.74
C PHE A 138 -20.74 9.02 2.20
N PRO A 139 -21.72 9.58 2.93
CA PRO A 139 -22.59 10.62 2.38
C PRO A 139 -21.87 11.91 1.95
N THR A 140 -20.74 12.23 2.60
CA THR A 140 -19.91 13.38 2.24
C THR A 140 -18.44 13.05 2.49
N SER A 141 -17.54 13.84 1.89
CA SER A 141 -16.09 13.70 2.12
C SER A 141 -15.69 13.87 3.58
N ALA A 142 -16.51 14.55 4.40
CA ALA A 142 -16.27 14.70 5.84
C ALA A 142 -16.55 13.41 6.64
N TYR A 143 -17.33 12.47 6.09
CA TYR A 143 -17.59 11.16 6.68
C TYR A 143 -16.69 10.06 6.12
N ALA A 144 -15.95 10.34 5.05
CA ALA A 144 -14.97 9.40 4.51
C ALA A 144 -13.82 9.17 5.53
N PRO A 145 -13.08 8.04 5.41
CA PRO A 145 -11.97 7.74 6.30
C PRO A 145 -10.97 8.90 6.41
N VAL A 146 -10.53 9.26 7.62
CA VAL A 146 -9.55 10.35 7.81
C VAL A 146 -8.15 10.01 7.27
N SER A 147 -7.89 8.71 7.08
CA SER A 147 -6.69 8.18 6.47
C SER A 147 -6.94 6.76 5.99
N VAL A 148 -6.15 6.30 5.02
CA VAL A 148 -6.07 4.88 4.68
C VAL A 148 -4.66 4.35 4.90
N ASP A 149 -4.54 3.18 5.51
CA ASP A 149 -3.27 2.45 5.59
C ASP A 149 -3.19 1.46 4.42
N ILE A 150 -2.11 1.55 3.64
CA ILE A 150 -1.82 0.65 2.53
C ILE A 150 -0.73 -0.33 2.96
N TRP A 151 -0.98 -1.61 2.72
CA TRP A 151 -0.13 -2.73 3.13
C TRP A 151 0.20 -3.60 1.92
N MET A 152 1.37 -4.23 1.92
CA MET A 152 1.82 -5.12 0.84
C MET A 152 2.38 -6.43 1.38
N LYS A 153 2.12 -7.54 0.68
CA LYS A 153 2.65 -8.88 1.02
C LYS A 153 3.21 -9.63 -0.20
N LEU A 154 4.40 -10.21 -0.04
CA LEU A 154 5.03 -11.08 -1.04
C LEU A 154 4.30 -12.42 -1.16
N ARG A 155 4.26 -12.99 -2.37
CA ARG A 155 3.68 -14.32 -2.61
C ARG A 155 4.53 -15.39 -1.93
N GLY A 156 3.89 -16.27 -1.16
CA GLY A 156 4.57 -17.37 -0.47
C GLY A 156 5.47 -16.94 0.70
N GLY A 157 5.47 -15.65 1.06
CA GLY A 157 6.24 -15.12 2.18
C GLY A 157 5.61 -15.46 3.53
N SER A 158 5.90 -16.64 4.07
CA SER A 158 6.39 -16.64 5.44
C SER A 158 7.68 -15.82 5.35
N LEU A 159 7.66 -14.57 5.82
CA LEU A 159 8.89 -13.84 6.04
C LEU A 159 9.73 -14.78 6.90
N ARG A 160 10.75 -15.38 6.29
CA ARG A 160 11.76 -16.13 7.03
C ARG A 160 12.39 -15.04 7.89
N TRP A 161 11.87 -14.90 9.11
CA TRP A 161 12.41 -14.04 10.14
C TRP A 161 13.90 -14.38 10.16
N CYS A 162 14.74 -13.53 9.55
CA CYS A 162 16.12 -13.44 9.97
C CYS A 162 15.96 -12.97 11.41
N GLY A 163 16.02 -13.94 12.34
CA GLY A 163 15.63 -13.75 13.72
C GLY A 163 16.16 -12.41 14.21
N SER A 164 15.32 -11.65 14.91
CA SER A 164 15.87 -10.60 15.77
C SER A 164 17.01 -11.27 16.52
N LEU A 165 18.24 -10.81 16.27
CA LEU A 165 19.31 -11.02 17.20
C LEU A 165 18.78 -10.34 18.46
N GLU A 166 18.18 -11.11 19.37
CA GLU A 166 17.97 -10.65 20.73
C GLU A 166 19.37 -10.26 21.19
N LEU A 167 19.60 -8.95 21.24
CA LEU A 167 20.70 -8.42 22.04
C LEU A 167 20.31 -8.83 23.45
N VAL A 168 20.84 -9.98 23.88
CA VAL A 168 20.90 -10.34 25.29
C VAL A 168 21.61 -9.16 25.94
N GLU A 169 20.87 -8.34 26.67
CA GLU A 169 21.49 -7.33 27.51
C GLU A 169 22.42 -8.08 28.45
N PRO A 170 23.73 -7.77 28.45
CA PRO A 170 24.65 -8.45 29.36
C PRO A 170 24.15 -8.21 30.77
N SER A 171 23.86 -9.28 31.51
CA SER A 171 23.54 -9.17 32.93
C SER A 171 24.72 -8.51 33.64
N GLU A 172 24.43 -7.54 34.52
CA GLU A 172 25.44 -6.91 35.38
C GLU A 172 26.25 -7.98 36.10
N GLY A 173 27.48 -8.23 35.65
CA GLY A 173 28.37 -9.24 36.20
C GLY A 173 29.21 -10.03 35.19
N ASP A 174 28.83 -10.04 33.91
CA ASP A 174 29.57 -10.82 32.91
C ASP A 174 30.89 -10.15 32.51
N THR A 175 31.98 -10.73 33.01
CA THR A 175 33.35 -10.31 32.72
C THR A 175 33.77 -10.84 31.34
N VAL A 176 33.56 -10.05 30.29
CA VAL A 176 34.04 -10.37 28.94
C VAL A 176 35.57 -10.34 28.93
N THR A 177 36.20 -11.51 28.95
CA THR A 177 37.65 -11.64 28.86
C THR A 177 38.08 -11.51 27.40
N VAL A 178 38.41 -10.28 26.97
CA VAL A 178 39.06 -10.05 25.67
C VAL A 178 40.53 -10.41 25.80
N ARG A 179 40.91 -11.63 25.39
CA ARG A 179 42.32 -12.00 25.26
C ARG A 179 42.94 -11.27 24.06
N GLY A 180 43.88 -10.36 24.37
CA GLY A 180 45.01 -10.05 23.50
C GLY A 180 44.87 -8.83 22.59
N ALA A 181 45.07 -7.63 23.16
CA ALA A 181 45.79 -6.54 22.51
C ALA A 181 45.99 -5.40 23.51
N THR A 182 47.17 -5.33 24.12
CA THR A 182 47.55 -4.23 25.01
C THR A 182 47.85 -2.99 24.17
N ARG A 183 46.86 -2.10 23.98
CA ARG A 183 47.10 -0.71 23.60
C ARG A 183 46.72 0.20 24.77
N ARG A 184 47.72 0.85 25.35
CA ARG A 184 47.51 2.02 26.22
C ARG A 184 47.20 3.21 25.33
N SER A 185 45.96 3.68 25.35
CA SER A 185 45.61 5.04 24.94
C SER A 185 44.79 5.67 26.03
N SER A 186 45.40 6.66 26.70
CA SER A 186 44.68 7.65 27.50
C SER A 186 43.98 8.58 26.53
N ALA A 187 42.66 8.46 26.41
CA ALA A 187 41.81 9.45 25.77
C ALA A 187 40.49 9.52 26.53
N ILE A 188 40.22 10.71 27.09
CA ILE A 188 38.90 11.12 27.55
C ILE A 188 38.02 11.21 26.30
N LEU A 189 37.07 10.28 26.14
CA LEU A 189 36.11 10.28 25.05
C LEU A 189 34.74 9.87 25.59
N SER A 190 33.93 10.87 25.92
CA SER A 190 32.48 10.73 25.93
C SER A 190 32.05 10.38 24.52
N SER A 191 31.70 9.11 24.30
CA SER A 191 31.18 8.63 23.02
C SER A 191 30.00 7.70 23.27
N THR A 192 28.81 8.26 23.11
CA THR A 192 27.56 7.52 22.96
C THR A 192 27.66 6.73 21.65
N LEU A 193 28.12 5.48 21.76
CA LEU A 193 28.32 4.58 20.63
C LEU A 193 26.96 4.05 20.16
N THR A 194 26.25 4.80 19.33
CA THR A 194 25.03 4.32 18.66
C THR A 194 25.42 3.30 17.58
N LYS A 195 25.53 2.02 17.94
CA LYS A 195 25.72 0.93 16.97
C LYS A 195 24.48 0.78 16.09
N ARG A 196 24.53 1.33 14.87
CA ARG A 196 23.57 1.00 13.81
C ARG A 196 24.01 -0.30 13.14
N VAL A 197 23.26 -1.38 13.36
CA VAL A 197 23.40 -2.62 12.58
C VAL A 197 22.66 -2.40 11.26
N ALA A 198 23.40 -2.20 10.18
CA ALA A 198 22.85 -2.23 8.84
C ALA A 198 22.63 -3.69 8.43
N CYS A 199 21.37 -4.12 8.34
CA CYS A 199 21.04 -5.35 7.62
C CYS A 199 21.21 -5.07 6.12
N LEU A 200 22.32 -5.56 5.55
CA LEU A 200 22.49 -5.61 4.11
C LEU A 200 21.58 -6.72 3.57
N SER A 201 20.43 -6.33 3.03
CA SER A 201 19.62 -7.22 2.21
C SER A 201 20.31 -7.39 0.86
N LEU A 202 21.04 -8.50 0.67
CA LEU A 202 21.43 -8.94 -0.68
C LEU A 202 20.18 -9.44 -1.39
N PHE A 203 19.73 -8.70 -2.40
CA PHE A 203 18.78 -9.19 -3.40
C PHE A 203 19.57 -9.57 -4.66
N ALA A 204 19.29 -10.77 -5.18
CA ALA A 204 19.65 -11.23 -6.52
C ALA A 204 18.39 -11.27 -7.37
#